data_AF-A0A7M4AMD6-F1
#
_entry.id   AF-A0A7M4AMD6-F1
#
_cell.length_a   1.000
_cell.length_b   1.000
_cell.length_c   1.000
_cell.angle_alpha   90.00
_cell.angle_beta   90.00
_cell.angle_gamma   90.00
#
_symmetry.space_group_name_H-M   'P 1'
#
loop_
_entity.id
_entity.type
_entity.pdbx_description
1 polymer ?
#
loop_
_entity_poly.entity_id
_entity_poly.type
_entity_poly.pdbx_seq_one_letter_code
_entity_poly.pdbx_strand_id
1 'polypeptide(L)'
;MAIWVEENAKLLVQGITGKQGMFHADKMVEYGTNIVGGCTPGKGGQTVELQGRTFPVWDSMFDAIKATDADATVIYVPPPFAAEAIMEAADAFDAVKGEGVVVCITEGIPTLDMVKAVAFVENRPGVRLIGPNCPGIITPGVKISGEGPSAKFENGCKIGIMPG
;
A
#
# COMPACT_ATOMS: atom_id res chain seq x y z
N MET A 1 0.48 3.42 20.51
CA MET A 1 1.50 4.25 19.86
C MET A 1 2.09 3.42 18.75
N ALA A 2 1.72 3.72 17.51
CA ALA A 2 2.26 3.05 16.34
C ALA A 2 3.50 3.81 15.82
N ILE A 3 4.19 3.22 14.84
CA ILE A 3 5.28 3.88 14.11
C ILE A 3 4.90 3.86 12.64
N TRP A 4 4.88 5.06 12.04
CA TRP A 4 4.59 5.36 10.62
C TRP A 4 3.18 5.07 10.12
N VAL A 5 2.54 3.97 10.54
CA VAL A 5 1.16 3.63 10.14
C VAL A 5 0.29 3.40 11.36
N GLU A 6 -0.65 4.29 11.58
CA GLU A 6 -1.64 4.19 12.65
C GLU A 6 -2.75 3.19 12.29
N GLU A 7 -3.51 2.77 13.30
CA GLU A 7 -4.58 1.77 13.19
C GLU A 7 -5.69 2.19 12.20
N ASN A 8 -5.92 3.49 12.05
CA ASN A 8 -6.93 4.08 11.16
C ASN A 8 -6.36 4.57 9.82
N ALA A 9 -5.07 4.33 9.54
CA ALA A 9 -4.39 4.80 8.35
C ALA A 9 -5.10 4.33 7.07
N LYS A 10 -5.35 5.26 6.15
CA LYS A 10 -5.98 5.01 4.85
C LYS A 10 -4.94 4.48 3.86
N LEU A 11 -5.22 3.31 3.30
CA LEU A 11 -4.30 2.60 2.43
C LEU A 11 -4.75 2.59 0.97
N LEU A 12 -3.85 2.96 0.06
CA LEU A 12 -3.98 2.71 -1.38
C LEU A 12 -3.19 1.47 -1.82
N VAL A 13 -3.68 0.74 -2.81
CA VAL A 13 -2.98 -0.41 -3.39
C VAL A 13 -2.57 -0.12 -4.84
N GLN A 14 -1.27 -0.03 -5.10
CA GLN A 14 -0.74 0.06 -6.46
C GLN A 14 -0.63 -1.33 -7.09
N GLY A 15 -1.26 -1.51 -8.25
CA GLY A 15 -1.47 -2.82 -8.85
C GLY A 15 -2.67 -3.58 -8.27
N ILE A 16 -3.67 -2.87 -7.71
CA ILE A 16 -4.86 -3.47 -7.07
C ILE A 16 -5.64 -4.41 -7.98
N THR A 17 -5.65 -4.16 -9.28
CA THR A 17 -6.36 -5.01 -10.26
C THR A 17 -5.55 -6.24 -10.69
N GLY A 18 -4.30 -6.37 -10.23
CA GLY A 18 -3.46 -7.54 -10.45
C GLY A 18 -3.78 -8.68 -9.47
N LYS A 19 -3.37 -9.91 -9.81
CA LYS A 19 -3.66 -11.10 -9.00
C LYS A 19 -3.18 -10.97 -7.55
N GLN A 20 -1.93 -10.55 -7.34
CA GLN A 20 -1.35 -10.43 -6.00
C GLN A 20 -1.90 -9.22 -5.25
N GLY A 21 -2.04 -8.08 -5.94
CA GLY A 21 -2.63 -6.87 -5.35
C GLY A 21 -4.04 -7.10 -4.83
N MET A 22 -4.89 -7.75 -5.63
CA MET A 22 -6.26 -8.08 -5.25
C MET A 22 -6.31 -9.08 -4.10
N PHE A 23 -5.52 -10.16 -4.17
CA PHE A 23 -5.49 -11.19 -3.13
C PHE A 23 -5.06 -10.62 -1.77
N HIS A 24 -3.97 -9.86 -1.73
CA HIS A 24 -3.51 -9.28 -0.48
C HIS A 24 -4.36 -8.11 -0.03
N ALA A 25 -4.95 -7.33 -0.93
CA ALA A 25 -5.93 -6.30 -0.57
C ALA A 25 -7.13 -6.92 0.14
N ASP A 26 -7.67 -8.02 -0.38
CA ASP A 26 -8.77 -8.74 0.27
C ASP A 26 -8.39 -9.22 1.68
N LYS A 27 -7.15 -9.72 1.87
CA LYS A 27 -6.63 -10.11 3.19
C LYS A 27 -6.37 -8.95 4.14
N MET A 28 -5.94 -7.80 3.64
CA MET A 28 -5.77 -6.59 4.46
C MET A 28 -7.14 -6.04 4.91
N VAL A 29 -8.15 -6.12 4.04
CA VAL A 29 -9.55 -5.77 4.35
C VAL A 29 -10.14 -6.74 5.38
N GLU A 30 -9.87 -8.04 5.25
CA GLU A 30 -10.25 -9.08 6.23
C GLU A 30 -9.62 -8.81 7.61
N TYR A 31 -8.37 -8.33 7.65
CA TYR A 31 -7.68 -7.94 8.89
C TYR A 31 -8.25 -6.68 9.57
N GLY A 32 -9.01 -5.87 8.83
CA GLY A 32 -9.53 -4.58 9.32
C GLY A 32 -8.77 -3.35 8.84
N THR A 33 -7.82 -3.50 7.90
CA THR A 33 -7.09 -2.37 7.32
C THR A 33 -8.02 -1.50 6.49
N ASN A 34 -7.90 -0.19 6.64
CA ASN A 34 -8.73 0.80 5.95
C ASN A 34 -8.25 1.04 4.51
N ILE A 35 -8.52 0.10 3.59
CA ILE A 35 -8.28 0.33 2.16
C ILE A 35 -9.27 1.36 1.63
N VAL A 36 -8.75 2.36 0.90
CA VAL A 36 -9.58 3.43 0.29
C VAL A 36 -9.63 3.35 -1.24
N GLY A 37 -8.86 2.43 -1.83
CA GLY A 37 -8.88 2.13 -3.25
C GLY A 37 -7.49 1.73 -3.75
N GLY A 38 -7.25 1.92 -5.04
CA GLY A 38 -5.94 1.64 -5.60
C GLY A 38 -5.69 2.24 -6.96
N CYS A 39 -4.48 2.02 -7.47
CA CYS A 39 -4.07 2.55 -8.76
C CYS A 39 -3.70 1.43 -9.72
N THR A 40 -4.15 1.54 -10.96
CA THR A 40 -3.64 0.75 -12.08
C THR A 40 -3.74 1.61 -13.33
N PRO A 41 -2.60 2.05 -13.90
CA PRO A 41 -2.59 2.85 -15.12
C PRO A 41 -3.37 2.18 -16.25
N GLY A 42 -4.23 2.95 -16.92
CA GLY A 42 -5.12 2.51 -17.99
C GLY A 42 -6.42 1.86 -17.49
N LYS A 43 -6.68 1.84 -16.18
CA LYS A 43 -7.90 1.30 -15.57
C LYS A 43 -8.59 2.27 -14.61
N GLY A 44 -8.25 3.55 -14.67
CA GLY A 44 -8.96 4.59 -13.92
C GLY A 44 -10.47 4.58 -14.20
N GLY A 45 -11.26 4.86 -13.16
CA GLY A 45 -12.72 4.84 -13.21
C GLY A 45 -13.36 3.46 -13.08
N GLN A 46 -12.56 2.39 -13.05
CA GLN A 46 -13.04 1.05 -12.69
C GLN A 46 -13.17 0.91 -11.18
N THR A 47 -13.75 -0.21 -10.76
CA THR A 47 -13.86 -0.60 -9.35
C THR A 47 -13.41 -2.04 -9.15
N VAL A 48 -12.92 -2.35 -7.96
CA VAL A 48 -12.66 -3.72 -7.49
C VAL A 48 -13.56 -4.06 -6.31
N GLU A 49 -14.00 -5.30 -6.19
CA GLU A 49 -14.74 -5.79 -5.03
C GLU A 49 -13.82 -6.58 -4.11
N LEU A 50 -13.77 -6.21 -2.83
CA LEU A 50 -13.00 -6.91 -1.78
C LEU A 50 -13.90 -7.07 -0.55
N GLN A 51 -13.99 -8.29 0.00
CA GLN A 51 -14.89 -8.60 1.13
C GLN A 51 -16.32 -8.01 1.00
N GLY A 52 -16.89 -8.02 -0.21
CA GLY A 52 -18.24 -7.50 -0.49
C GLY A 52 -18.35 -5.96 -0.50
N ARG A 53 -17.23 -5.23 -0.46
CA ARG A 53 -17.17 -3.76 -0.58
C ARG A 53 -16.54 -3.36 -1.91
N THR A 54 -17.02 -2.28 -2.50
CA THR A 54 -16.53 -1.73 -3.76
C THR A 54 -15.50 -0.64 -3.52
N PHE A 55 -14.35 -0.74 -4.19
CA PHE A 55 -13.24 0.21 -4.07
C PHE A 55 -12.89 0.83 -5.43
N PRO A 56 -12.74 2.15 -5.52
CA PRO A 56 -12.37 2.84 -6.76
C PRO A 56 -10.93 2.56 -7.20
N VAL A 57 -10.72 2.62 -8.51
CA VAL A 57 -9.40 2.53 -9.16
C VAL A 57 -9.09 3.82 -9.90
N TRP A 58 -7.88 4.35 -9.72
CA TRP A 58 -7.36 5.51 -10.44
C TRP A 58 -6.22 5.14 -11.38
N ASP A 59 -5.95 6.02 -12.35
CA ASP A 59 -4.80 5.91 -13.23
C ASP A 59 -3.50 6.38 -12.57
N SER A 60 -3.57 7.32 -11.63
CA SER A 60 -2.41 7.93 -10.97
C SER A 60 -2.52 7.92 -9.45
N MET A 61 -1.38 7.85 -8.75
CA MET A 61 -1.31 8.02 -7.30
C MET A 61 -1.71 9.44 -6.87
N PHE A 62 -1.44 10.45 -7.69
CA PHE A 62 -1.79 11.84 -7.39
C PHE A 62 -3.30 12.01 -7.24
N ASP A 63 -4.08 11.50 -8.21
CA ASP A 63 -5.55 11.58 -8.17
C ASP A 63 -6.13 10.75 -7.03
N ALA A 64 -5.56 9.57 -6.79
CA ALA A 64 -6.00 8.69 -5.72
C ALA A 64 -5.80 9.32 -4.33
N ILE A 65 -4.61 9.88 -4.05
CA ILE A 65 -4.32 10.54 -2.77
C ILE A 65 -5.21 11.78 -2.62
N LYS A 66 -5.36 12.60 -3.67
CA LYS A 66 -6.22 13.78 -3.62
C LYS A 66 -7.69 13.44 -3.34
N ALA A 67 -8.19 12.32 -3.87
CA ALA A 67 -9.57 11.89 -3.69
C ALA A 67 -9.83 11.24 -2.33
N THR A 68 -8.83 10.62 -1.72
CA THR A 68 -9.02 9.75 -0.53
C THR A 68 -8.33 10.25 0.72
N ASP A 69 -7.37 11.17 0.58
CA ASP A 69 -6.47 11.60 1.63
C ASP A 69 -5.74 10.39 2.27
N ALA A 70 -5.26 9.48 1.42
CA ALA A 70 -4.51 8.30 1.85
C ALA A 70 -3.26 8.67 2.67
N ASP A 71 -2.86 7.79 3.59
CA ASP A 71 -1.67 7.95 4.44
C ASP A 71 -0.51 7.06 3.97
N ALA A 72 -0.85 5.93 3.35
CA ALA A 72 0.10 4.93 2.89
C ALA A 72 -0.31 4.29 1.57
N THR A 73 0.68 3.68 0.90
CA THR A 73 0.44 2.81 -0.25
C THR A 73 1.26 1.53 -0.18
N VAL A 74 0.73 0.46 -0.76
CA VAL A 74 1.45 -0.80 -0.98
C VAL A 74 1.54 -1.15 -2.45
N ILE A 75 2.72 -1.58 -2.88
CA ILE A 75 3.06 -1.85 -4.27
C ILE A 75 3.11 -3.36 -4.51
N TYR A 76 2.20 -3.82 -5.39
CA TYR A 76 2.16 -5.17 -5.97
C TYR A 76 2.37 -5.12 -7.49
N VAL A 77 3.27 -4.24 -7.92
CA VAL A 77 3.61 -3.99 -9.34
C VAL A 77 4.76 -4.90 -9.76
N PRO A 78 4.77 -5.47 -10.99
CA PRO A 78 5.87 -6.32 -11.45
C PRO A 78 7.25 -5.65 -11.40
N PRO A 79 8.35 -6.43 -11.25
CA PRO A 79 9.68 -5.88 -10.99
C PRO A 79 10.18 -4.83 -11.99
N PRO A 80 9.96 -4.96 -13.32
CA PRO A 80 10.38 -3.95 -14.28
C PRO A 80 9.76 -2.56 -14.09
N PHE A 81 8.63 -2.46 -13.38
CA PHE A 81 7.87 -1.21 -13.22
C PHE A 81 7.81 -0.74 -11.76
N ALA A 82 8.27 -1.55 -10.81
CA ALA A 82 8.10 -1.28 -9.39
C ALA A 82 8.94 -0.09 -8.89
N ALA A 83 10.12 0.16 -9.48
CA ALA A 83 10.91 1.34 -9.15
C ALA A 83 10.21 2.64 -9.56
N GLU A 84 9.57 2.66 -10.74
CA GLU A 84 8.77 3.81 -11.19
C GLU A 84 7.54 4.01 -10.31
N ALA A 85 6.86 2.93 -9.90
CA ALA A 85 5.74 3.00 -8.96
C ALA A 85 6.14 3.56 -7.58
N ILE A 86 7.34 3.22 -7.08
CA ILE A 86 7.89 3.82 -5.85
C ILE A 86 8.06 5.34 -6.03
N MET A 87 8.67 5.75 -7.13
CA MET A 87 8.92 7.17 -7.42
C MET A 87 7.61 7.95 -7.61
N GLU A 88 6.63 7.39 -8.34
CA GLU A 88 5.31 7.98 -8.51
C GLU A 88 4.61 8.20 -7.16
N ALA A 89 4.60 7.17 -6.31
CA ALA A 89 4.00 7.29 -4.99
C ALA A 89 4.69 8.34 -4.13
N ALA A 90 6.01 8.35 -4.11
CA ALA A 90 6.76 9.32 -3.32
C ALA A 90 6.52 10.76 -3.79
N ASP A 91 6.50 10.99 -5.10
CA ASP A 91 6.19 12.30 -5.67
C ASP A 91 4.77 12.74 -5.35
N ALA A 92 3.80 11.84 -5.47
CA ALA A 92 2.40 12.14 -5.19
C ALA A 92 2.14 12.43 -3.70
N PHE A 93 2.75 11.68 -2.78
CA PHE A 93 2.64 11.95 -1.34
C PHE A 93 3.27 13.29 -0.97
N ASP A 94 4.49 13.56 -1.44
CA ASP A 94 5.18 14.82 -1.20
C ASP A 94 4.38 16.02 -1.73
N ALA A 95 3.87 15.93 -2.97
CA ALA A 95 3.14 17.03 -3.61
C ALA A 95 1.75 17.28 -3.02
N VAL A 96 1.02 16.23 -2.61
CA VAL A 96 -0.38 16.36 -2.16
C VAL A 96 -0.49 16.52 -0.65
N LYS A 97 0.34 15.80 0.12
CA LYS A 97 0.21 15.69 1.58
C LYS A 97 1.44 16.18 2.34
N GLY A 98 2.61 16.18 1.69
CA GLY A 98 3.91 16.49 2.31
C GLY A 98 4.48 15.34 3.15
N GLU A 99 3.76 14.23 3.28
CA GLU A 99 4.17 13.04 4.00
C GLU A 99 3.46 11.78 3.48
N GLY A 100 4.03 10.60 3.77
CA GLY A 100 3.39 9.33 3.45
C GLY A 100 4.31 8.12 3.57
N VAL A 101 3.71 6.93 3.60
CA VAL A 101 4.45 5.66 3.69
C VAL A 101 4.25 4.83 2.42
N VAL A 102 5.35 4.51 1.74
CA VAL A 102 5.39 3.66 0.55
C VAL A 102 5.95 2.30 0.95
N VAL A 103 5.16 1.23 0.77
CA VAL A 103 5.56 -0.14 1.06
C VAL A 103 5.71 -0.91 -0.24
N CYS A 104 6.92 -1.35 -0.57
CA CYS A 104 7.18 -2.14 -1.76
C CYS A 104 7.38 -3.62 -1.41
N ILE A 105 6.47 -4.48 -1.88
CA ILE A 105 6.55 -5.93 -1.66
C ILE A 105 7.39 -6.61 -2.75
N THR A 106 7.37 -6.07 -3.96
CA THR A 106 7.94 -6.67 -5.16
C THR A 106 9.38 -7.16 -4.98
N GLU A 107 9.61 -8.44 -5.30
CA GLU A 107 10.94 -9.06 -5.35
C GLU A 107 11.55 -8.93 -6.75
N GLY A 108 12.88 -8.83 -6.86
CA GLY A 108 13.59 -8.92 -8.15
C GLY A 108 13.70 -7.60 -8.91
N ILE A 109 13.47 -6.46 -8.26
CA ILE A 109 13.75 -5.15 -8.84
C ILE A 109 15.27 -5.02 -9.07
N PRO A 110 15.74 -4.61 -10.26
CA PRO A 110 17.17 -4.41 -10.50
C PRO A 110 17.79 -3.43 -9.49
N THR A 111 18.98 -3.76 -8.98
CA THR A 111 19.65 -2.96 -7.94
C THR A 111 19.83 -1.50 -8.35
N LEU A 112 20.19 -1.23 -9.61
CA LEU A 112 20.38 0.15 -10.09
C LEU A 112 19.07 0.95 -10.11
N ASP A 113 17.93 0.30 -10.35
CA ASP A 113 16.63 0.97 -10.32
C ASP A 113 16.23 1.26 -8.88
N MET A 114 16.56 0.36 -7.95
CA MET A 114 16.37 0.64 -6.52
C MET A 114 17.28 1.75 -5.99
N VAL A 115 18.53 1.85 -6.43
CA VAL A 115 19.41 2.98 -6.06
C VAL A 115 18.78 4.31 -6.46
N LYS A 116 18.21 4.39 -7.68
CA LYS A 116 17.49 5.59 -8.14
C LYS A 116 16.24 5.85 -7.31
N ALA A 117 15.42 4.83 -7.08
CA ALA A 117 14.18 4.97 -6.33
C ALA A 117 14.43 5.41 -4.88
N VAL A 118 15.40 4.81 -4.18
CA VAL A 118 15.77 5.21 -2.81
C VAL A 118 16.26 6.65 -2.77
N ALA A 119 17.20 7.03 -3.65
CA ALA A 119 17.69 8.40 -3.70
C ALA A 119 16.56 9.41 -4.03
N PHE A 120 15.59 9.00 -4.85
CA PHE A 120 14.41 9.80 -5.13
C PHE A 120 13.56 10.00 -3.87
N VAL A 121 13.26 8.94 -3.12
CA VAL A 121 12.50 9.06 -1.86
C VAL A 121 13.25 9.87 -0.80
N GLU A 122 14.58 9.71 -0.68
CA GLU A 122 15.39 10.43 0.31
C GLU A 122 15.36 11.96 0.15
N ASN A 123 15.11 12.45 -1.06
CA ASN A 123 14.93 13.88 -1.33
C ASN A 123 13.56 14.42 -0.85
N ARG A 124 12.70 13.59 -0.24
CA ARG A 124 11.36 13.91 0.25
C ARG A 124 11.27 13.62 1.74
N PRO A 125 11.58 14.59 2.62
CA PRO A 125 11.81 14.33 4.05
C PRO A 125 10.59 13.82 4.82
N GLY A 126 9.36 14.02 4.30
CA GLY A 126 8.13 13.49 4.89
C GLY A 126 7.73 12.10 4.38
N VAL A 127 8.37 11.58 3.34
CA VAL A 127 8.02 10.29 2.73
C VAL A 127 8.94 9.19 3.25
N ARG A 128 8.40 8.01 3.50
CA ARG A 128 9.16 6.82 3.93
C ARG A 128 8.97 5.69 2.93
N LEU A 129 10.05 4.96 2.66
CA LEU A 129 10.04 3.74 1.85
C LEU A 129 10.37 2.53 2.74
N ILE A 130 9.53 1.50 2.67
CA ILE A 130 9.76 0.19 3.29
C ILE A 130 9.86 -0.85 2.18
N GLY A 131 10.94 -1.64 2.18
CA GLY A 131 11.24 -2.61 1.13
C GLY A 131 12.32 -2.13 0.16
N PRO A 132 12.41 -2.71 -1.05
CA PRO A 132 11.52 -3.71 -1.65
C PRO A 132 11.76 -5.11 -1.06
N ASN A 133 11.18 -6.15 -1.67
CA ASN A 133 11.35 -7.55 -1.23
C ASN A 133 11.19 -7.73 0.29
N CYS A 134 10.09 -7.20 0.81
CA CYS A 134 9.80 -7.21 2.24
C CYS A 134 8.38 -7.73 2.50
N PRO A 135 8.11 -8.23 3.72
CA PRO A 135 6.78 -8.71 4.06
C PRO A 135 5.79 -7.55 4.33
N GLY A 136 6.29 -6.32 4.50
CA GLY A 136 5.51 -5.11 4.76
C GLY A 136 5.64 -4.58 6.19
N ILE A 137 4.60 -3.89 6.68
CA ILE A 137 4.53 -3.27 8.01
C ILE A 137 3.16 -3.51 8.65
N ILE A 138 3.14 -3.73 9.97
CA ILE A 138 1.92 -4.00 10.71
C ILE A 138 1.91 -3.22 12.02
N THR A 139 0.80 -2.54 12.27
CA THR A 139 0.37 -2.08 13.58
C THR A 139 -0.66 -3.07 14.08
N PRO A 140 -0.30 -3.96 15.01
CA PRO A 140 -1.17 -5.05 15.42
C PRO A 140 -2.48 -4.56 16.01
N GLY A 141 -3.59 -5.09 15.53
CA GLY A 141 -4.90 -4.86 16.11
C GLY A 141 -5.16 -5.69 17.37
N VAL A 142 -6.32 -5.47 17.97
CA VAL A 142 -6.83 -6.25 19.10
C VAL A 142 -7.40 -7.56 18.57
N LYS A 143 -6.94 -8.69 19.08
CA LYS A 143 -7.51 -10.01 18.74
C LYS A 143 -8.93 -10.11 19.31
N ILE A 144 -9.92 -10.30 18.43
CA ILE A 144 -11.33 -10.42 18.81
C ILE A 144 -11.82 -11.87 18.89
N SER A 145 -11.24 -12.78 18.11
CA SER A 145 -11.61 -14.20 18.10
C SER A 145 -10.56 -15.08 17.41
N GLY A 146 -10.67 -16.40 17.54
CA GLY A 146 -9.82 -17.38 16.86
C GLY A 146 -8.41 -17.55 17.45
N GLU A 147 -7.69 -18.54 16.91
CA GLU A 147 -6.30 -18.87 17.25
C GLU A 147 -5.48 -19.19 15.99
N GLY A 148 -4.17 -18.98 16.08
CA GLY A 148 -3.26 -19.21 14.96
C GLY A 148 -3.68 -18.45 13.69
N PRO A 149 -3.63 -19.08 12.50
CA PRO A 149 -4.02 -18.46 11.22
C PRO A 149 -5.51 -18.08 11.11
N SER A 150 -6.36 -18.53 12.04
CA SER A 150 -7.80 -18.22 12.06
C SER A 150 -8.15 -17.04 12.96
N ALA A 151 -7.15 -16.44 13.62
CA ALA A 151 -7.36 -15.30 14.49
C ALA A 151 -7.90 -14.09 13.70
N LYS A 152 -8.86 -13.39 14.30
CA LYS A 152 -9.41 -12.15 13.76
C LYS A 152 -8.99 -10.97 14.62
N PHE A 153 -8.68 -9.87 13.97
CA PHE A 153 -8.22 -8.64 14.60
C PHE A 153 -9.12 -7.48 14.20
N GLU A 154 -9.21 -6.48 15.08
CA GLU A 154 -9.86 -5.19 14.81
C GLU A 154 -8.96 -4.06 15.32
N ASN A 155 -9.19 -2.83 14.84
CA ASN A 155 -8.43 -1.64 15.23
C ASN A 155 -6.91 -1.82 15.05
N GLY A 156 -6.52 -2.30 13.86
CA GLY A 156 -5.13 -2.47 13.47
C GLY A 156 -4.94 -2.15 11.99
N CYS A 157 -3.70 -1.96 11.58
CA CYS A 157 -3.35 -1.67 10.20
C CYS A 157 -2.27 -2.64 9.74
N LYS A 158 -2.60 -3.48 8.75
CA LYS A 158 -1.70 -4.46 8.16
C LYS A 158 -1.47 -4.09 6.70
N ILE A 159 -0.22 -3.87 6.35
CA ILE A 159 0.20 -3.55 4.99
C ILE A 159 1.21 -4.60 4.52
N GLY A 160 0.84 -5.41 3.53
CA GLY A 160 1.73 -6.41 2.95
C GLY A 160 1.24 -7.86 3.11
N ILE A 161 2.19 -8.79 3.25
CA ILE A 161 1.96 -10.24 3.10
C ILE A 161 2.13 -11.04 4.40
N MET A 162 2.38 -10.36 5.53
CA MET A 162 2.59 -11.03 6.82
C MET A 162 1.40 -11.90 7.25
N PRO A 163 1.63 -13.00 7.97
CA PRO A 163 0.56 -13.72 8.66
C PRO A 163 0.01 -12.87 9.81
N GLY A 164 -1.30 -12.96 10.04
CA GLY A 164 -2.00 -12.11 11.02
C GLY A 164 -3.34 -11.68 10.49
#